data_AF-A0A9D1KNX8-F1
#
_entry.id   AF-A0A9D1KNX8-F1
#
_cell.length_a   1.000
_cell.length_b   1.000
_cell.length_c   1.000
_cell.angle_alpha   90.00
_cell.angle_beta   90.00
_cell.angle_gamma   90.00
#
_symmetry.space_group_name_H-M   'P 1'
#
loop_
_entity.id
_entity.type
_entity.pdbx_description
1 polymer ?
#
loop_
_entity_poly.entity_id
_entity_poly.type
_entity_poly.pdbx_seq_one_letter_code
_entity_poly.pdbx_strand_id
1 'polypeptide(L)'
;MKRTKIIAFMMAAGCFGVMASAQSGPYDIDYKYSESRLTISGETGASGDVAALQILKGGVEFGSGYTIDDVLHADQAITDENNAFIFNVEFDASDSDCAAAINSKAGGQKTEFSVHLISKEEFENTYAELNALAEADDFAGFCAYINENADDLNLLYSLTDGKTLGTELENYYTYVKENPLDTQNEENNTKIYRTYITAYELAKESIKNIDGYMDELYFGDTDIYEKYKETADSTEVKEYFTDKISGGKISDLDEFYDAAKEALILTTVRYADGSDDIKNILKEYGEVIGITDTASDSVYRQLAGKDYNSGDDLKDDYNDLKSSASKPGGGGGSTGGGSTGGGSTGGSNGPSIGGGITYNPTPGTDKDELKITFNDIDGVQWASEAILALADKGIISGKAEKIFAPDDPVTREEFAKMLIGAMGLSDEEYGDNIFSDVPADAWYAPFVNIANEYGIVTGRDDGTFGVGDNITRQDMAVMLYRALQSRGADVDVTDITFDDGGDISDYAKDAVSALCNLGAINGVGDNKFEPMGTATRAQAAKVIYSVLEQL
;
A
#
# COMPACT_ATOMS: atom_id res chain seq x y z
N MET A 1 0.64 -45.53 -16.32
CA MET A 1 0.53 -45.76 -14.86
C MET A 1 0.85 -44.43 -14.22
N LYS A 2 -0.19 -43.70 -13.77
CA LYS A 2 -0.08 -42.35 -13.24
C LYS A 2 0.66 -42.42 -11.89
N ARG A 3 1.82 -41.75 -11.76
CA ARG A 3 2.51 -41.57 -10.48
C ARG A 3 2.05 -40.26 -9.86
N THR A 4 1.23 -40.38 -8.83
CA THR A 4 0.84 -39.28 -7.94
C THR A 4 1.99 -39.09 -6.96
N LYS A 5 2.76 -37.99 -7.08
CA LYS A 5 3.76 -37.60 -6.07
C LYS A 5 2.98 -37.17 -4.80
N ILE A 6 3.39 -37.73 -3.68
CA ILE A 6 2.80 -37.56 -2.35
C ILE A 6 3.35 -36.24 -1.80
N ILE A 7 2.48 -35.24 -1.68
CA ILE A 7 2.75 -34.02 -0.89
C ILE A 7 2.60 -34.42 0.58
N ALA A 8 3.67 -34.23 1.36
CA ALA A 8 3.68 -34.52 2.79
C ALA A 8 2.80 -33.52 3.54
N PHE A 9 1.63 -34.00 3.98
CA PHE A 9 0.64 -33.27 4.75
C PHE A 9 1.16 -33.05 6.18
N MET A 10 1.51 -31.82 6.56
CA MET A 10 1.66 -31.45 7.97
C MET A 10 0.26 -31.24 8.56
N MET A 11 -0.21 -32.16 9.41
CA MET A 11 -1.43 -31.95 10.19
C MET A 11 -1.17 -30.97 11.34
N ALA A 12 -1.68 -29.75 11.21
CA ALA A 12 -2.11 -28.95 12.34
C ALA A 12 -3.46 -28.29 11.97
N ALA A 13 -4.49 -28.55 12.76
CA ALA A 13 -5.85 -28.09 12.51
C ALA A 13 -6.04 -26.62 12.92
N GLY A 14 -6.51 -25.77 12.00
CA GLY A 14 -7.11 -24.47 12.33
C GLY A 14 -6.99 -23.36 11.28
N CYS A 15 -8.01 -23.25 10.41
CA CYS A 15 -8.46 -22.08 9.62
C CYS A 15 -7.51 -21.31 8.65
N PHE A 16 -7.82 -21.47 7.35
CA PHE A 16 -7.76 -20.54 6.20
C PHE A 16 -6.75 -19.37 6.16
N GLY A 17 -5.83 -19.46 5.18
CA GLY A 17 -5.09 -18.36 4.56
C GLY A 17 -4.11 -18.95 3.53
N VAL A 18 -4.34 -18.72 2.24
CA VAL A 18 -3.55 -19.32 1.15
C VAL A 18 -2.19 -18.62 1.07
N MET A 19 -1.14 -19.29 1.54
CA MET A 19 0.25 -19.06 1.14
C MET A 19 0.73 -20.36 0.51
N ALA A 20 1.10 -20.31 -0.77
CA ALA A 20 1.82 -21.38 -1.43
C ALA A 20 3.22 -20.86 -1.75
N SER A 21 4.10 -20.83 -0.75
CA SER A 21 5.53 -21.06 -1.02
C SER A 21 5.73 -22.56 -1.05
N ALA A 22 6.62 -23.06 -1.92
CA ALA A 22 7.12 -24.42 -1.80
C ALA A 22 7.61 -24.56 -0.35
N GLN A 23 6.91 -25.38 0.41
CA GLN A 23 6.91 -25.46 1.88
C GLN A 23 8.30 -25.19 2.48
N SER A 24 8.59 -23.93 2.82
CA SER A 24 9.86 -23.58 3.43
C SER A 24 9.85 -24.15 4.84
N GLY A 25 10.82 -25.02 5.11
CA GLY A 25 11.23 -25.22 6.49
C GLY A 25 11.70 -23.88 7.08
N PRO A 26 12.10 -23.83 8.36
CA PRO A 26 12.68 -22.63 8.98
C PRO A 26 14.04 -22.18 8.37
N TYR A 27 14.37 -22.63 7.16
CA TYR A 27 15.67 -22.48 6.52
C TYR A 27 15.51 -22.16 5.04
N ASP A 28 16.41 -21.33 4.54
CA ASP A 28 16.52 -20.96 3.13
C ASP A 28 17.61 -21.78 2.44
N ILE A 29 17.31 -22.22 1.22
CA ILE A 29 18.17 -23.08 0.41
C ILE A 29 18.41 -22.35 -0.92
N ASP A 30 19.67 -21.96 -1.16
CA ASP A 30 20.09 -21.26 -2.36
C ASP A 30 21.07 -22.13 -3.16
N TYR A 31 20.74 -22.36 -4.43
CA TYR A 31 21.52 -23.20 -5.33
C TYR A 31 22.34 -22.35 -6.30
N LYS A 32 23.62 -22.68 -6.41
CA LYS A 32 24.53 -22.12 -7.42
C LYS A 32 25.22 -23.25 -8.17
N TYR A 33 24.49 -23.86 -9.10
CA TYR A 33 24.90 -25.10 -9.76
C TYR A 33 26.14 -24.90 -10.65
N SER A 34 26.32 -23.70 -11.22
CA SER A 34 27.53 -23.29 -11.96
C SER A 34 28.84 -23.32 -11.14
N GLU A 35 28.73 -23.17 -9.82
CA GLU A 35 29.81 -23.32 -8.84
C GLU A 35 29.76 -24.66 -8.11
N SER A 36 28.76 -25.49 -8.42
CA SER A 36 28.53 -26.76 -7.73
C SER A 36 28.41 -26.58 -6.21
N ARG A 37 27.68 -25.52 -5.84
CA ARG A 37 27.55 -25.04 -4.46
C ARG A 37 26.08 -24.86 -4.10
N LEU A 38 25.78 -25.20 -2.86
CA LEU A 38 24.49 -25.02 -2.20
C LEU A 38 24.75 -24.25 -0.90
N THR A 39 23.97 -23.19 -0.66
CA THR A 39 23.96 -22.47 0.61
C THR A 39 22.69 -22.83 1.37
N ILE A 40 22.83 -23.26 2.62
CA ILE A 40 21.69 -23.48 3.52
C ILE A 40 21.83 -22.54 4.71
N SER A 41 20.84 -21.71 4.93
CA SER A 41 20.85 -20.72 6.01
C SER A 41 19.56 -20.73 6.81
N GLY A 42 19.60 -20.18 8.01
CA GLY A 42 18.41 -19.98 8.82
C GLY A 42 18.77 -19.68 10.26
N GLU A 43 17.79 -19.80 11.15
CA GLU A 43 17.94 -19.39 12.54
C GLU A 43 17.75 -20.54 13.53
N THR A 44 18.33 -20.38 14.71
CA THR A 44 18.08 -21.24 15.87
C THR A 44 17.44 -20.43 17.00
N GLY A 45 16.99 -21.10 18.05
CA GLY A 45 16.38 -20.44 19.21
C GLY A 45 17.34 -19.69 20.13
N ALA A 46 18.65 -19.71 19.88
CA ALA A 46 19.63 -19.03 20.72
C ALA A 46 20.97 -18.76 20.01
N SER A 47 21.57 -17.60 20.30
CA SER A 47 22.93 -17.25 19.89
C SER A 47 23.96 -18.16 20.57
N GLY A 48 24.99 -18.55 19.81
CA GLY A 48 26.00 -19.50 20.26
C GLY A 48 25.51 -20.95 20.35
N ASP A 49 24.34 -21.26 19.80
CA ASP A 49 23.89 -22.63 19.59
C ASP A 49 24.67 -23.28 18.45
N VAL A 50 24.70 -24.62 18.44
CA VAL A 50 25.34 -25.40 17.38
C VAL A 50 24.26 -25.97 16.48
N ALA A 51 24.22 -25.50 15.24
CA ALA A 51 23.48 -26.13 14.16
C ALA A 51 24.34 -27.21 13.51
N ALA A 52 23.78 -28.39 13.27
CA ALA A 52 24.46 -29.52 12.63
C ALA A 52 23.68 -29.97 11.40
N LEU A 53 24.30 -29.87 10.22
CA LEU A 53 23.76 -30.31 8.94
C LEU A 53 24.23 -31.73 8.62
N GLN A 54 23.34 -32.56 8.10
CA GLN A 54 23.67 -33.81 7.41
C GLN A 54 22.90 -33.91 6.11
N ILE A 55 23.55 -34.36 5.05
CA ILE A 55 22.94 -34.67 3.75
C ILE A 55 23.30 -36.12 3.42
N LEU A 56 22.28 -36.93 3.12
CA LEU A 56 22.42 -38.33 2.72
C LEU A 56 22.33 -38.47 1.21
N LYS A 57 22.87 -39.58 0.70
CA LYS A 57 22.73 -39.97 -0.71
C LYS A 57 21.26 -40.09 -1.13
N GLY A 58 20.98 -39.87 -2.40
CA GLY A 58 19.65 -39.97 -2.98
C GLY A 58 19.00 -41.32 -2.71
N GLY A 59 17.72 -41.28 -2.32
CA GLY A 59 16.95 -42.47 -1.96
C GLY A 59 17.30 -43.09 -0.59
N VAL A 60 18.20 -42.48 0.20
CA VAL A 60 18.46 -42.86 1.59
C VAL A 60 17.68 -41.96 2.53
N GLU A 61 16.84 -42.56 3.38
CA GLU A 61 16.04 -41.82 4.36
C GLU A 61 16.67 -41.85 5.75
N PHE A 62 16.44 -40.81 6.55
CA PHE A 62 16.81 -40.83 7.96
C PHE A 62 16.02 -41.91 8.72
N GLY A 63 16.69 -42.59 9.66
CA GLY A 63 16.07 -43.67 10.44
C GLY A 63 15.99 -45.03 9.72
N SER A 64 16.41 -45.11 8.45
CA SER A 64 16.47 -46.36 7.67
C SER A 64 17.60 -47.33 8.09
N GLY A 65 18.45 -46.93 9.05
CA GLY A 65 19.66 -47.68 9.41
C GLY A 65 20.86 -47.38 8.51
N TYR A 66 20.88 -46.21 7.86
CA TYR A 66 21.98 -45.72 7.05
C TYR A 66 23.34 -45.76 7.76
N THR A 67 24.40 -45.86 6.96
CA THR A 67 25.79 -45.95 7.39
C THR A 67 26.54 -44.66 7.06
N ILE A 68 27.80 -44.56 7.51
CA ILE A 68 28.65 -43.41 7.16
C ILE A 68 28.91 -43.31 5.65
N ASP A 69 28.86 -44.43 4.93
CA ASP A 69 29.04 -44.47 3.47
C ASP A 69 27.83 -43.89 2.72
N ASP A 70 26.70 -43.71 3.40
CA ASP A 70 25.47 -43.11 2.86
C ASP A 70 25.40 -41.58 3.11
N VAL A 71 26.37 -41.01 3.84
CA VAL A 71 26.44 -39.57 4.13
C VAL A 71 27.22 -38.88 3.02
N LEU A 72 26.57 -37.97 2.29
CA LEU A 72 27.21 -37.10 1.29
C LEU A 72 27.95 -35.95 1.95
N HIS A 73 27.32 -35.31 2.93
CA HIS A 73 27.86 -34.13 3.59
C HIS A 73 27.45 -34.10 5.06
N ALA A 74 28.35 -33.62 5.92
CA ALA A 74 28.03 -33.34 7.31
C ALA A 74 28.89 -32.17 7.80
N ASP A 75 28.25 -31.18 8.41
CA ASP A 75 28.92 -29.97 8.89
C ASP A 75 28.26 -29.41 10.16
N GLN A 76 28.95 -28.51 10.86
CA GLN A 76 28.44 -27.81 12.03
C GLN A 76 28.78 -26.33 11.98
N ALA A 77 27.79 -25.49 12.28
CA ALA A 77 27.92 -24.05 12.37
C ALA A 77 27.51 -23.57 13.78
N ILE A 78 28.17 -22.53 14.26
CA ILE A 78 27.77 -21.84 15.49
C ILE A 78 26.94 -20.63 15.10
N THR A 79 25.80 -20.45 15.76
CA THR A 79 24.90 -19.35 15.45
C THR A 79 25.45 -18.01 15.91
N ASP A 80 25.22 -16.97 15.09
CA ASP A 80 25.70 -15.62 15.35
C ASP A 80 24.87 -14.88 16.42
N GLU A 81 25.10 -13.59 16.57
CA GLU A 81 24.38 -12.73 17.53
C GLU A 81 22.88 -12.57 17.22
N ASN A 82 22.48 -12.81 15.97
CA ASN A 82 21.09 -12.81 15.52
C ASN A 82 20.48 -14.22 15.54
N ASN A 83 21.19 -15.20 16.11
CA ASN A 83 20.84 -16.61 16.14
C ASN A 83 20.90 -17.31 14.76
N ALA A 84 21.50 -16.68 13.75
CA ALA A 84 21.56 -17.19 12.38
C ALA A 84 22.76 -18.12 12.15
N PHE A 85 22.63 -19.08 11.24
CA PHE A 85 23.69 -19.96 10.76
C PHE A 85 23.69 -20.02 9.23
N ILE A 86 24.84 -20.38 8.65
CA ILE A 86 25.02 -20.58 7.22
C ILE A 86 25.93 -21.80 7.00
N PHE A 87 25.51 -22.70 6.12
CA PHE A 87 26.30 -23.80 5.58
C PHE A 87 26.58 -23.53 4.10
N ASN A 88 27.83 -23.72 3.68
CA ASN A 88 28.23 -23.72 2.28
C ASN A 88 28.66 -25.13 1.90
N VAL A 89 27.86 -25.80 1.09
CA VAL A 89 28.05 -27.19 0.67
C VAL A 89 28.54 -27.21 -0.76
N GLU A 90 29.73 -27.75 -0.99
CA GLU A 90 30.24 -28.05 -2.34
C GLU A 90 29.97 -29.53 -2.68
N PHE A 91 29.57 -29.81 -3.93
CA PHE A 91 29.27 -31.16 -4.41
C PHE A 91 29.85 -31.37 -5.82
N ASP A 92 30.49 -32.50 -6.13
CA ASP A 92 31.10 -32.74 -7.45
C ASP A 92 30.34 -33.75 -8.31
N ALA A 93 29.26 -34.31 -7.77
CA ALA A 93 28.42 -35.30 -8.42
C ALA A 93 26.94 -34.98 -8.18
N SER A 94 26.13 -35.39 -9.15
CA SER A 94 24.69 -35.28 -9.06
C SER A 94 24.10 -36.33 -8.14
N ASP A 95 23.14 -35.93 -7.35
CA ASP A 95 22.35 -36.82 -6.51
C ASP A 95 20.99 -36.18 -6.24
N SER A 96 19.94 -36.82 -6.74
CA SER A 96 18.57 -36.31 -6.65
C SER A 96 17.85 -36.90 -5.45
N ASP A 97 16.85 -36.19 -4.94
CA ASP A 97 16.05 -36.62 -3.78
C ASP A 97 16.93 -36.94 -2.54
N CYS A 98 17.95 -36.11 -2.29
CA CYS A 98 18.82 -36.28 -1.13
C CYS A 98 18.10 -35.86 0.15
N ALA A 99 18.05 -36.73 1.15
CA ALA A 99 17.52 -36.38 2.45
C ALA A 99 18.54 -35.54 3.23
N ALA A 100 18.14 -34.34 3.64
CA ALA A 100 18.93 -33.44 4.47
C ALA A 100 18.27 -33.23 5.83
N ALA A 101 19.06 -33.00 6.86
CA ALA A 101 18.56 -32.67 8.18
C ALA A 101 19.45 -31.66 8.90
N ILE A 102 18.79 -30.72 9.57
CA ILE A 102 19.43 -29.80 10.51
C ILE A 102 18.98 -30.14 11.92
N ASN A 103 19.93 -30.19 12.85
CA ASN A 103 19.71 -30.38 14.27
C ASN A 103 20.32 -29.23 15.06
N SER A 104 19.62 -28.69 16.05
CA SER A 104 20.14 -27.68 16.97
C SER A 104 19.76 -27.99 18.42
N LYS A 105 20.61 -27.60 19.38
CA LYS A 105 20.41 -27.95 20.79
C LYS A 105 19.38 -27.04 21.46
N ALA A 106 19.37 -25.76 21.11
CA ALA A 106 18.40 -24.79 21.62
C ALA A 106 17.04 -24.92 20.92
N GLY A 107 17.02 -25.28 19.64
CA GLY A 107 15.78 -25.52 18.89
C GLY A 107 15.09 -26.85 19.23
N GLY A 108 15.82 -27.85 19.74
CA GLY A 108 15.26 -29.10 20.25
C GLY A 108 14.55 -29.97 19.21
N GLN A 109 14.61 -29.62 17.93
CA GLN A 109 13.95 -30.32 16.83
C GLN A 109 14.96 -30.66 15.74
N LYS A 110 14.91 -31.91 15.30
CA LYS A 110 15.48 -32.33 14.02
C LYS A 110 14.49 -31.93 12.95
N THR A 111 14.92 -31.14 11.99
CA THR A 111 14.12 -30.79 10.83
C THR A 111 14.71 -31.49 9.63
N GLU A 112 13.91 -32.34 8.98
CA GLU A 112 14.27 -33.05 7.76
C GLU A 112 13.66 -32.33 6.56
N PHE A 113 14.43 -32.24 5.47
CA PHE A 113 14.04 -31.60 4.22
C PHE A 113 14.76 -32.30 3.05
N SER A 114 14.39 -31.97 1.82
CA SER A 114 15.02 -32.53 0.64
C SER A 114 15.95 -31.50 0.00
N VAL A 115 17.08 -31.97 -0.52
CA VAL A 115 17.95 -31.17 -1.39
C VAL A 115 18.11 -31.89 -2.72
N HIS A 116 18.18 -31.10 -3.79
CA HIS A 116 18.37 -31.61 -5.14
C HIS A 116 19.77 -31.20 -5.62
N LEU A 117 20.61 -32.16 -5.96
CA LEU A 117 21.99 -31.88 -6.38
C LEU A 117 22.15 -32.27 -7.85
N ILE A 118 22.56 -31.30 -8.67
CA ILE A 118 22.92 -31.49 -10.07
C ILE A 118 24.34 -30.98 -10.29
N SER A 119 25.19 -31.79 -10.91
CA SER A 119 26.56 -31.39 -11.23
C SER A 119 26.58 -30.21 -12.20
N LYS A 120 27.66 -29.43 -12.18
CA LYS A 120 27.86 -28.33 -13.13
C LYS A 120 27.68 -28.75 -14.60
N GLU A 121 28.24 -29.90 -14.99
CA GLU A 121 28.15 -30.40 -16.36
C GLU A 121 26.70 -30.70 -16.76
N GLU A 122 25.93 -31.34 -15.86
CA GLU A 122 24.52 -31.62 -16.11
C GLU A 122 23.70 -30.33 -16.17
N PHE A 123 23.95 -29.37 -15.29
CA PHE A 123 23.30 -28.06 -15.34
C PHE A 123 23.59 -27.32 -16.66
N GLU A 124 24.86 -27.28 -17.10
CA GLU A 124 25.25 -26.71 -18.39
C GLU A 124 24.52 -27.38 -19.57
N ASN A 125 24.34 -28.70 -19.51
CA ASN A 125 23.59 -29.44 -20.52
C ASN A 125 22.10 -29.06 -20.53
N THR A 126 21.49 -28.76 -19.37
CA THR A 126 20.08 -28.34 -19.32
C THR A 126 19.83 -27.00 -20.03
N TYR A 127 20.73 -26.03 -19.84
CA TYR A 127 20.67 -24.75 -20.56
C TYR A 127 20.95 -24.93 -22.06
N ALA A 128 21.92 -25.78 -22.41
CA ALA A 128 22.21 -26.07 -23.81
C ALA A 128 20.99 -26.67 -24.55
N GLU A 129 20.22 -27.54 -23.90
CA GLU A 129 19.02 -28.13 -24.48
C GLU A 129 17.90 -27.09 -24.67
N LEU A 130 17.63 -26.25 -23.66
CA LEU A 130 16.66 -25.15 -23.79
C LEU A 130 17.01 -24.20 -24.94
N ASN A 131 18.28 -23.83 -25.05
CA ASN A 131 18.78 -22.98 -26.13
C ASN A 131 18.61 -23.64 -27.49
N ALA A 132 18.90 -24.94 -27.61
CA ALA A 132 18.74 -25.68 -28.86
C ALA A 132 17.26 -25.80 -29.28
N LEU A 133 16.35 -26.04 -28.33
CA LEU A 133 14.90 -26.06 -28.58
C LEU A 133 14.38 -24.69 -29.03
N ALA A 134 14.87 -23.62 -28.42
CA ALA A 134 14.58 -22.25 -28.81
C ALA A 134 15.09 -21.92 -30.23
N GLU A 135 16.36 -22.25 -30.54
CA GLU A 135 16.96 -22.05 -31.86
C GLU A 135 16.24 -22.85 -32.95
N ALA A 136 15.75 -24.05 -32.63
CA ALA A 136 15.02 -24.93 -33.54
C ALA A 136 13.55 -24.54 -33.78
N ASP A 137 13.08 -23.44 -33.19
CA ASP A 137 11.68 -23.01 -33.21
C ASP A 137 10.70 -24.06 -32.60
N ASP A 138 11.16 -24.90 -31.66
CA ASP A 138 10.36 -25.96 -31.03
C ASP A 138 9.78 -25.54 -29.66
N PHE A 139 8.74 -24.71 -29.70
CA PHE A 139 8.05 -24.24 -28.48
C PHE A 139 7.42 -25.40 -27.66
N ALA A 140 6.90 -26.43 -28.32
CA ALA A 140 6.27 -27.55 -27.64
C ALA A 140 7.31 -28.40 -26.89
N GLY A 141 8.45 -28.67 -27.53
CA GLY A 141 9.60 -29.31 -26.91
C GLY A 141 10.16 -28.49 -25.75
N PHE A 142 10.31 -27.17 -25.93
CA PHE A 142 10.75 -26.25 -24.89
C PHE A 142 9.87 -26.31 -23.64
N CYS A 143 8.54 -26.23 -23.81
CA CYS A 143 7.60 -26.36 -22.70
C CYS A 143 7.71 -27.73 -22.02
N ALA A 144 7.77 -28.81 -22.79
CA ALA A 144 7.90 -30.16 -22.23
C ALA A 144 9.18 -30.29 -21.40
N TYR A 145 10.30 -29.75 -21.89
CA TYR A 145 11.58 -29.81 -21.22
C TYR A 145 11.58 -29.03 -19.89
N ILE A 146 11.04 -27.81 -19.85
CA ILE A 146 10.90 -27.06 -18.58
C ILE A 146 10.04 -27.83 -17.57
N ASN A 147 8.90 -28.37 -18.00
CA ASN A 147 8.00 -29.09 -17.09
C ASN A 147 8.61 -30.39 -16.54
N GLU A 148 9.49 -31.04 -17.31
CA GLU A 148 10.15 -32.29 -16.90
C GLU A 148 11.40 -32.05 -16.03
N ASN A 149 12.07 -30.89 -16.19
CA ASN A 149 13.39 -30.63 -15.61
C ASN A 149 13.43 -29.32 -14.77
N ALA A 150 12.28 -28.87 -14.23
CA ALA A 150 12.21 -27.62 -13.47
C ALA A 150 13.16 -27.58 -12.26
N ASP A 151 13.33 -28.72 -11.57
CA ASP A 151 14.27 -28.89 -10.45
C ASP A 151 15.72 -28.69 -10.90
N ASP A 152 16.09 -29.34 -12.01
CA ASP A 152 17.43 -29.28 -12.61
C ASP A 152 17.76 -27.89 -13.15
N LEU A 153 16.75 -27.17 -13.65
CA LEU A 153 16.91 -25.83 -14.23
C LEU A 153 16.92 -24.71 -13.17
N ASN A 154 16.73 -25.03 -11.89
CA ASN A 154 16.50 -24.06 -10.81
C ASN A 154 15.27 -23.16 -11.03
N LEU A 155 14.25 -23.66 -11.75
CA LEU A 155 13.06 -22.89 -12.14
C LEU A 155 11.83 -23.19 -11.27
N LEU A 156 12.00 -23.90 -10.16
CA LEU A 156 10.94 -24.02 -9.18
C LEU A 156 10.47 -22.63 -8.72
N TYR A 157 9.16 -22.43 -8.78
CA TYR A 157 8.56 -21.17 -8.43
C TYR A 157 7.16 -21.37 -7.86
N SER A 158 6.84 -20.63 -6.81
CA SER A 158 5.57 -20.72 -6.07
C SER A 158 4.34 -20.56 -6.98
N LEU A 159 4.41 -19.65 -7.95
CA LEU A 159 3.31 -19.40 -8.90
C LEU A 159 3.07 -20.56 -9.89
N THR A 160 4.06 -21.43 -10.09
CA THR A 160 3.97 -22.57 -11.01
C THR A 160 3.76 -23.91 -10.30
N ASP A 161 3.72 -23.93 -8.96
CA ASP A 161 3.66 -25.17 -8.19
C ASP A 161 2.47 -26.07 -8.59
N GLY A 162 2.80 -27.30 -8.98
CA GLY A 162 1.85 -28.30 -9.45
C GLY A 162 1.20 -28.04 -10.82
N LYS A 163 1.57 -26.96 -11.52
CA LYS A 163 1.03 -26.62 -12.86
C LYS A 163 1.94 -27.16 -13.96
N THR A 164 1.33 -27.70 -15.01
CA THR A 164 2.02 -27.91 -16.29
C THR A 164 1.93 -26.63 -17.11
N LEU A 165 3.07 -26.06 -17.42
CA LEU A 165 3.20 -24.80 -18.16
C LEU A 165 3.10 -25.02 -19.67
N GLY A 166 2.45 -24.10 -20.37
CA GLY A 166 2.37 -24.08 -21.83
C GLY A 166 2.48 -22.66 -22.33
N THR A 167 1.34 -22.03 -22.63
CA THR A 167 1.28 -20.65 -23.16
C THR A 167 1.91 -19.62 -22.20
N GLU A 168 1.96 -19.92 -20.92
CA GLU A 168 2.68 -19.19 -19.87
C GLU A 168 4.15 -18.90 -20.26
N LEU A 169 4.76 -19.80 -21.03
CA LEU A 169 6.17 -19.75 -21.41
C LEU A 169 6.42 -19.02 -22.73
N GLU A 170 5.41 -18.53 -23.45
CA GLU A 170 5.59 -17.96 -24.81
C GLU A 170 6.57 -16.78 -24.83
N ASN A 171 6.43 -15.86 -23.87
CA ASN A 171 7.30 -14.69 -23.77
C ASN A 171 8.72 -15.08 -23.30
N TYR A 172 8.84 -15.98 -22.32
CA TYR A 172 10.14 -16.48 -21.86
C TYR A 172 10.88 -17.26 -22.96
N TYR A 173 10.17 -18.08 -23.73
CA TYR A 173 10.70 -18.76 -24.89
C TYR A 173 11.25 -17.77 -25.93
N THR A 174 10.49 -16.71 -26.21
CA THR A 174 10.93 -15.64 -27.12
C THR A 174 12.20 -14.96 -26.59
N TYR A 175 12.25 -14.67 -25.28
CA TYR A 175 13.44 -14.14 -24.63
C TYR A 175 14.66 -15.04 -24.81
N VAL A 176 14.55 -16.34 -24.54
CA VAL A 176 15.66 -17.31 -24.63
C VAL A 176 16.17 -17.44 -26.08
N LYS A 177 15.30 -17.32 -27.08
CA LYS A 177 15.71 -17.29 -28.49
C LYS A 177 16.64 -16.12 -28.81
N GLU A 178 16.39 -14.97 -28.22
CA GLU A 178 17.15 -13.74 -28.46
C GLU A 178 18.35 -13.62 -27.52
N ASN A 179 18.26 -14.25 -26.35
CA ASN A 179 19.25 -14.21 -25.26
C ASN A 179 19.49 -15.63 -24.74
N PRO A 180 20.32 -16.43 -25.44
CA PRO A 180 20.61 -17.80 -25.02
C PRO A 180 21.15 -17.87 -23.60
N LEU A 181 20.63 -18.82 -22.81
CA LEU A 181 20.99 -19.02 -21.41
C LEU A 181 22.46 -19.45 -21.26
N ASP A 182 23.11 -18.91 -20.24
CA ASP A 182 24.48 -19.23 -19.89
C ASP A 182 24.69 -19.31 -18.37
N THR A 183 25.68 -20.08 -17.94
CA THR A 183 25.93 -20.34 -16.51
C THR A 183 26.65 -19.21 -15.78
N GLN A 184 27.16 -18.18 -16.46
CA GLN A 184 27.72 -17.00 -15.79
C GLN A 184 26.62 -16.10 -15.22
N ASN A 185 25.42 -16.15 -15.80
CA ASN A 185 24.26 -15.36 -15.41
C ASN A 185 23.12 -16.19 -14.79
N GLU A 186 23.42 -17.36 -14.22
CA GLU A 186 22.46 -18.32 -13.65
C GLU A 186 21.39 -17.66 -12.75
N GLU A 187 21.79 -16.77 -11.83
CA GLU A 187 20.87 -16.08 -10.92
C GLU A 187 19.88 -15.20 -11.71
N ASN A 188 20.39 -14.41 -12.66
CA ASN A 188 19.57 -13.54 -13.49
C ASN A 188 18.64 -14.37 -14.39
N ASN A 189 19.10 -15.46 -14.98
CA ASN A 189 18.28 -16.35 -15.81
C ASN A 189 17.06 -16.85 -15.04
N THR A 190 17.26 -17.23 -13.78
CA THR A 190 16.21 -17.70 -12.88
C THR A 190 15.21 -16.58 -12.57
N LYS A 191 15.71 -15.40 -12.17
CA LYS A 191 14.86 -14.22 -11.90
C LYS A 191 14.08 -13.76 -13.14
N ILE A 192 14.68 -13.83 -14.33
CA ILE A 192 14.04 -13.49 -15.60
C ILE A 192 12.88 -14.46 -15.89
N TYR A 193 13.09 -15.76 -15.73
CA TYR A 193 12.01 -16.74 -15.82
C TYR A 193 10.86 -16.40 -14.86
N ARG A 194 11.17 -16.14 -13.58
CA ARG A 194 10.17 -15.78 -12.56
C ARG A 194 9.43 -14.49 -12.92
N THR A 195 10.12 -13.53 -13.52
CA THR A 195 9.54 -12.27 -14.03
C THR A 195 8.52 -12.54 -15.12
N TYR A 196 8.84 -13.38 -16.11
CA TYR A 196 7.90 -13.72 -17.19
C TYR A 196 6.67 -14.49 -16.69
N ILE A 197 6.85 -15.42 -15.75
CA ILE A 197 5.72 -16.12 -15.12
C ILE A 197 4.85 -15.14 -14.32
N THR A 198 5.48 -14.25 -13.55
CA THR A 198 4.76 -13.25 -12.74
C THR A 198 3.98 -12.30 -13.63
N ALA A 199 4.60 -11.79 -14.70
CA ALA A 199 3.95 -10.96 -15.72
C ALA A 199 2.74 -11.65 -16.35
N TYR A 200 2.84 -12.95 -16.67
CA TYR A 200 1.72 -13.73 -17.19
C TYR A 200 0.56 -13.83 -16.19
N GLU A 201 0.85 -14.04 -14.91
CA GLU A 201 -0.17 -14.16 -13.87
C GLU A 201 -0.77 -12.78 -13.46
N LEU A 202 0.01 -11.70 -13.52
CA LEU A 202 -0.46 -10.31 -13.39
C LEU A 202 -1.43 -9.93 -14.51
N ALA A 203 -1.10 -10.29 -15.76
CA ALA A 203 -1.97 -10.06 -16.91
C ALA A 203 -3.32 -10.81 -16.80
N LYS A 204 -3.39 -11.85 -15.97
CA LYS A 204 -4.61 -12.61 -15.64
C LYS A 204 -5.27 -12.14 -14.35
N GLU A 205 -4.71 -11.14 -13.68
CA GLU A 205 -5.18 -10.62 -12.38
C GLU A 205 -5.27 -11.73 -11.31
N SER A 206 -4.41 -12.75 -11.40
CA SER A 206 -4.43 -13.88 -10.46
C SER A 206 -3.58 -13.62 -9.21
N ILE A 207 -2.67 -12.64 -9.29
CA ILE A 207 -1.85 -12.15 -8.18
C ILE A 207 -2.57 -10.96 -7.55
N LYS A 208 -2.92 -11.08 -6.26
CA LYS A 208 -3.54 -9.99 -5.50
C LYS A 208 -2.53 -9.06 -4.84
N ASN A 209 -1.37 -9.60 -4.49
CA ASN A 209 -0.30 -8.88 -3.85
C ASN A 209 1.03 -9.46 -4.36
N ILE A 210 1.82 -8.61 -5.00
CA ILE A 210 3.10 -9.00 -5.63
C ILE A 210 4.27 -9.02 -4.64
N ASP A 211 4.12 -8.46 -3.44
CA ASP A 211 5.21 -8.21 -2.47
C ASP A 211 6.07 -9.45 -2.19
N GLY A 212 5.43 -10.60 -1.98
CA GLY A 212 6.12 -11.87 -1.69
C GLY A 212 6.85 -12.49 -2.88
N TYR A 213 6.87 -11.81 -4.03
CA TYR A 213 7.58 -12.23 -5.24
C TYR A 213 8.64 -11.22 -5.66
N MET A 214 8.57 -9.97 -5.18
CA MET A 214 9.33 -8.83 -5.72
C MET A 214 10.85 -8.99 -5.65
N ASP A 215 11.37 -9.65 -4.62
CA ASP A 215 12.79 -9.96 -4.44
C ASP A 215 13.30 -11.09 -5.37
N GLU A 216 12.37 -11.93 -5.84
CA GLU A 216 12.64 -13.00 -6.79
C GLU A 216 12.57 -12.56 -8.26
N LEU A 217 12.17 -11.30 -8.54
CA LEU A 217 12.05 -10.78 -9.90
C LEU A 217 13.36 -10.14 -10.37
N TYR A 218 13.50 -10.07 -11.69
CA TYR A 218 14.61 -9.40 -12.34
C TYR A 218 14.20 -7.97 -12.69
N PHE A 219 14.89 -6.99 -12.12
CA PHE A 219 14.73 -5.57 -12.45
C PHE A 219 15.97 -4.98 -13.14
N GLY A 220 16.94 -5.80 -13.55
CA GLY A 220 18.22 -5.32 -14.10
C GLY A 220 18.95 -4.36 -13.16
N ASP A 221 19.55 -3.30 -13.72
CA ASP A 221 20.21 -2.21 -12.98
C ASP A 221 19.22 -1.07 -12.63
N THR A 222 17.95 -1.36 -12.41
CA THR A 222 16.93 -0.34 -12.11
C THR A 222 16.58 -0.32 -10.62
N ASP A 223 16.45 0.89 -10.06
CA ASP A 223 16.12 1.11 -8.65
C ASP A 223 14.63 0.80 -8.32
N ILE A 224 13.89 0.16 -9.24
CA ILE A 224 12.44 -0.11 -9.12
C ILE A 224 12.12 -0.87 -7.84
N TYR A 225 12.89 -1.91 -7.51
CA TYR A 225 12.65 -2.71 -6.30
C TYR A 225 12.89 -1.90 -5.03
N GLU A 226 13.96 -1.11 -4.98
CA GLU A 226 14.24 -0.24 -3.84
C GLU A 226 13.15 0.83 -3.70
N LYS A 227 12.74 1.45 -4.81
CA LYS A 227 11.65 2.41 -4.85
C LYS A 227 10.32 1.81 -4.43
N TYR A 228 10.03 0.58 -4.85
CA TYR A 228 8.87 -0.17 -4.40
C TYR A 228 8.88 -0.36 -2.88
N LYS A 229 10.01 -0.75 -2.29
CA LYS A 229 10.12 -0.88 -0.82
C LYS A 229 9.93 0.45 -0.10
N GLU A 230 10.38 1.56 -0.68
CA GLU A 230 10.16 2.90 -0.12
C GLU A 230 8.70 3.35 -0.23
N THR A 231 8.05 3.10 -1.37
CA THR A 231 6.68 3.57 -1.65
C THR A 231 5.62 2.67 -1.04
N ALA A 232 5.78 1.35 -1.08
CA ALA A 232 4.77 0.35 -0.70
C ALA A 232 5.03 -0.22 0.70
N ASP A 233 4.90 0.63 1.72
CA ASP A 233 5.21 0.32 3.11
C ASP A 233 4.10 -0.44 3.87
N SER A 234 2.92 -0.56 3.27
CA SER A 234 1.74 -1.20 3.86
C SER A 234 1.08 -2.17 2.88
N THR A 235 0.33 -3.15 3.42
CA THR A 235 -0.38 -4.14 2.58
C THR A 235 -1.32 -3.49 1.57
N GLU A 236 -2.02 -2.43 1.95
CA GLU A 236 -2.94 -1.70 1.05
C GLU A 236 -2.19 -1.04 -0.11
N VAL A 237 -1.07 -0.38 0.17
CA VAL A 237 -0.26 0.25 -0.87
C VAL A 237 0.36 -0.80 -1.80
N LYS A 238 0.78 -1.95 -1.25
CA LYS A 238 1.28 -3.10 -2.03
C LYS A 238 0.20 -3.70 -2.93
N GLU A 239 -1.02 -3.85 -2.42
CA GLU A 239 -2.18 -4.33 -3.20
C GLU A 239 -2.56 -3.33 -4.28
N TYR A 240 -2.56 -2.02 -3.99
CA TYR A 240 -2.81 -0.99 -4.97
C TYR A 240 -1.73 -0.97 -6.07
N PHE A 241 -0.45 -1.05 -5.70
CA PHE A 241 0.63 -1.19 -6.67
C PHE A 241 0.42 -2.42 -7.56
N THR A 242 0.04 -3.55 -6.95
CA THR A 242 -0.24 -4.80 -7.67
C THR A 242 -1.40 -4.63 -8.65
N ASP A 243 -2.47 -3.95 -8.24
CA ASP A 243 -3.60 -3.61 -9.11
C ASP A 243 -3.15 -2.79 -10.33
N LYS A 244 -2.32 -1.75 -10.13
CA LYS A 244 -1.86 -0.88 -11.22
C LYS A 244 -0.91 -1.53 -12.22
N ILE A 245 -0.15 -2.56 -11.82
CA ILE A 245 0.68 -3.34 -12.75
C ILE A 245 -0.08 -4.54 -13.35
N SER A 246 -1.28 -4.85 -12.87
CA SER A 246 -2.09 -6.00 -13.32
C SER A 246 -2.96 -5.68 -14.55
N GLY A 247 -3.46 -6.73 -15.21
CA GLY A 247 -4.42 -6.63 -16.32
C GLY A 247 -3.83 -6.16 -17.67
N GLY A 248 -2.65 -5.54 -17.65
CA GLY A 248 -1.89 -5.15 -18.84
C GLY A 248 -1.29 -6.33 -19.60
N LYS A 249 -1.08 -6.16 -20.91
CA LYS A 249 -0.30 -7.10 -21.70
C LYS A 249 1.18 -6.77 -21.52
N ILE A 250 1.90 -7.65 -20.84
CA ILE A 250 3.35 -7.56 -20.63
C ILE A 250 4.01 -8.69 -21.42
N SER A 251 4.72 -8.34 -22.49
CA SER A 251 5.31 -9.29 -23.43
C SER A 251 6.83 -9.39 -23.36
N ASP A 252 7.50 -8.38 -22.81
CA ASP A 252 8.93 -8.39 -22.57
C ASP A 252 9.31 -7.70 -21.25
N LEU A 253 10.62 -7.68 -20.94
CA LEU A 253 11.14 -7.08 -19.71
C LEU A 253 10.99 -5.56 -19.70
N ASP A 254 11.10 -4.89 -20.84
CA ASP A 254 10.99 -3.43 -20.90
C ASP A 254 9.54 -3.01 -20.63
N GLU A 255 8.56 -3.70 -21.21
CA GLU A 255 7.14 -3.53 -20.91
C GLU A 255 6.82 -3.81 -19.44
N PHE A 256 7.47 -4.82 -18.82
CA PHE A 256 7.30 -5.09 -17.39
C PHE A 256 7.85 -3.94 -16.53
N TYR A 257 9.03 -3.42 -16.86
CA TYR A 257 9.64 -2.30 -16.16
C TYR A 257 8.83 -1.02 -16.31
N ASP A 258 8.30 -0.76 -17.50
CA ASP A 258 7.49 0.42 -17.75
C ASP A 258 6.14 0.34 -17.02
N ALA A 259 5.50 -0.83 -16.99
CA ALA A 259 4.32 -1.06 -16.17
C ALA A 259 4.61 -0.89 -14.66
N ALA A 260 5.75 -1.40 -14.17
CA ALA A 260 6.16 -1.22 -12.78
C ALA A 260 6.44 0.25 -12.43
N LYS A 261 7.13 1.00 -13.30
CA LYS A 261 7.38 2.43 -13.13
C LYS A 261 6.09 3.24 -13.13
N GLU A 262 5.18 2.96 -14.07
CA GLU A 262 3.85 3.59 -14.10
C GLU A 262 3.08 3.31 -12.81
N ALA A 263 3.04 2.05 -12.37
CA ALA A 263 2.41 1.67 -11.10
C ALA A 263 3.04 2.39 -9.90
N LEU A 264 4.37 2.56 -9.86
CA LEU A 264 5.05 3.35 -8.82
C LEU A 264 4.64 4.83 -8.85
N ILE A 265 4.53 5.43 -10.04
CA ILE A 265 4.06 6.81 -10.18
C ILE A 265 2.63 6.94 -9.65
N LEU A 266 1.71 6.09 -10.13
CA LEU A 266 0.30 6.14 -9.75
C LEU A 266 0.10 5.88 -8.25
N THR A 267 0.89 4.97 -7.68
CA THR A 267 0.90 4.68 -6.23
C THR A 267 1.41 5.89 -5.45
N THR A 268 2.55 6.46 -5.87
CA THR A 268 3.11 7.64 -5.21
C THR A 268 2.15 8.83 -5.27
N VAL A 269 1.52 9.10 -6.42
CA VAL A 269 0.56 10.21 -6.56
C VAL A 269 -0.65 10.04 -5.63
N ARG A 270 -1.19 8.83 -5.54
CA ARG A 270 -2.34 8.52 -4.67
C ARG A 270 -2.02 8.72 -3.19
N TYR A 271 -0.84 8.27 -2.76
CA TYR A 271 -0.48 8.26 -1.33
C TYR A 271 0.40 9.44 -0.90
N ALA A 272 0.78 10.33 -1.81
CA ALA A 272 1.56 11.52 -1.50
C ALA A 272 0.77 12.52 -0.63
N ASP A 273 1.45 13.11 0.35
CA ASP A 273 0.92 14.16 1.23
C ASP A 273 1.31 15.59 0.77
N GLY A 274 2.06 15.68 -0.34
CA GLY A 274 2.64 16.92 -0.81
C GLY A 274 3.20 16.82 -2.23
N SER A 275 3.88 17.88 -2.64
CA SER A 275 4.39 17.98 -4.02
C SER A 275 5.70 17.24 -4.26
N ASP A 276 6.47 16.97 -3.21
CA ASP A 276 7.88 16.59 -3.36
C ASP A 276 8.05 15.15 -3.84
N ASP A 277 7.28 14.21 -3.29
CA ASP A 277 7.31 12.81 -3.74
C ASP A 277 6.85 12.69 -5.20
N ILE A 278 5.80 13.43 -5.57
CA ILE A 278 5.29 13.48 -6.94
C ILE A 278 6.34 14.09 -7.88
N LYS A 279 6.98 15.19 -7.48
CA LYS A 279 8.08 15.80 -8.24
C LYS A 279 9.22 14.81 -8.45
N ASN A 280 9.61 14.09 -7.41
CA ASN A 280 10.72 13.16 -7.44
C ASN A 280 10.40 11.95 -8.33
N ILE A 281 9.24 11.31 -8.14
CA ILE A 281 8.86 10.13 -8.92
C ILE A 281 8.62 10.48 -10.39
N LEU A 282 8.04 11.64 -10.71
CA LEU A 282 7.86 12.08 -12.10
C LEU A 282 9.18 12.51 -12.74
N LYS A 283 10.12 13.03 -11.96
CA LYS A 283 11.47 13.31 -12.47
C LYS A 283 12.22 12.01 -12.80
N GLU A 284 12.02 10.98 -12.00
CA GLU A 284 12.71 9.69 -12.15
C GLU A 284 12.08 8.83 -13.25
N TYR A 285 10.75 8.69 -13.24
CA TYR A 285 10.03 7.76 -14.09
C TYR A 285 8.99 8.41 -15.01
N GLY A 286 8.74 9.71 -14.92
CA GLY A 286 7.67 10.39 -15.66
C GLY A 286 7.78 10.27 -17.19
N GLU A 287 8.96 9.98 -17.74
CA GLU A 287 9.13 9.67 -19.17
C GLU A 287 8.22 8.53 -19.63
N VAL A 288 7.98 7.51 -18.79
CA VAL A 288 7.16 6.34 -19.13
C VAL A 288 5.70 6.72 -19.43
N ILE A 289 5.18 7.73 -18.74
CA ILE A 289 3.83 8.27 -18.96
C ILE A 289 3.84 9.55 -19.82
N GLY A 290 5.01 9.92 -20.37
CA GLY A 290 5.20 11.10 -21.21
C GLY A 290 5.13 12.44 -20.49
N ILE A 291 5.41 12.48 -19.19
CA ILE A 291 5.64 13.70 -18.41
C ILE A 291 7.15 13.89 -18.23
N THR A 292 7.77 14.68 -19.11
CA THR A 292 9.23 14.90 -19.11
C THR A 292 9.64 16.31 -18.68
N ASP A 293 8.67 17.18 -18.49
CA ASP A 293 8.89 18.56 -18.09
C ASP A 293 8.49 18.80 -16.63
N THR A 294 8.74 20.01 -16.13
CA THR A 294 8.40 20.38 -14.76
C THR A 294 7.22 21.35 -14.72
N ALA A 295 6.45 21.31 -13.63
CA ALA A 295 5.36 22.24 -13.35
C ALA A 295 5.64 23.01 -12.05
N SER A 296 4.72 23.91 -11.68
CA SER A 296 4.77 24.58 -10.38
C SER A 296 4.35 23.61 -9.26
N ASP A 297 4.80 23.88 -8.03
CA ASP A 297 4.40 23.11 -6.84
C ASP A 297 2.87 23.02 -6.66
N SER A 298 2.13 24.04 -7.11
CA SER A 298 0.66 24.05 -7.09
C SER A 298 0.05 22.94 -7.96
N VAL A 299 0.64 22.62 -9.11
CA VAL A 299 0.17 21.53 -9.97
C VAL A 299 0.33 20.20 -9.25
N TYR A 300 1.53 19.92 -8.73
CA TYR A 300 1.80 18.67 -8.02
C TYR A 300 0.92 18.49 -6.77
N ARG A 301 0.66 19.57 -6.00
CA ARG A 301 -0.25 19.52 -4.85
C ARG A 301 -1.70 19.21 -5.24
N GLN A 302 -2.12 19.60 -6.44
CA GLN A 302 -3.47 19.29 -6.95
C GLN A 302 -3.59 17.86 -7.49
N LEU A 303 -2.46 17.20 -7.78
CA LEU A 303 -2.42 15.78 -8.15
C LEU A 303 -2.37 14.88 -6.90
N ALA A 304 -1.76 15.35 -5.81
CA ALA A 304 -1.60 14.59 -4.57
C ALA A 304 -2.93 14.09 -4.00
N GLY A 305 -2.99 12.81 -3.66
CA GLY A 305 -4.18 12.18 -3.09
C GLY A 305 -5.21 11.70 -4.11
N LYS A 306 -5.02 11.97 -5.40
CA LYS A 306 -5.95 11.55 -6.45
C LYS A 306 -5.67 10.13 -6.92
N ASP A 307 -6.74 9.43 -7.30
CA ASP A 307 -6.69 8.12 -7.93
C ASP A 307 -6.79 8.28 -9.46
N TYR A 308 -5.91 7.59 -10.18
CA TYR A 308 -5.88 7.58 -11.64
C TYR A 308 -5.87 6.14 -12.13
N ASN A 309 -6.63 5.82 -13.18
CA ASN A 309 -6.67 4.45 -13.69
C ASN A 309 -5.42 4.12 -14.52
N SER A 310 -4.79 5.14 -15.12
CA SER A 310 -3.61 4.99 -15.97
C SER A 310 -2.69 6.20 -15.89
N GLY A 311 -1.46 6.03 -16.36
CA GLY A 311 -0.49 7.09 -16.57
C GLY A 311 -0.98 8.16 -17.55
N ASP A 312 -1.77 7.78 -18.56
CA ASP A 312 -2.40 8.73 -19.49
C ASP A 312 -3.43 9.62 -18.77
N ASP A 313 -4.26 9.07 -17.88
CA ASP A 313 -5.21 9.87 -17.09
C ASP A 313 -4.48 10.91 -16.22
N LEU A 314 -3.38 10.49 -15.58
CA LEU A 314 -2.54 11.38 -14.77
C LEU A 314 -1.88 12.48 -15.62
N LYS A 315 -1.38 12.11 -16.80
CA LYS A 315 -0.73 13.04 -17.73
C LYS A 315 -1.70 14.09 -18.25
N ASP A 316 -2.92 13.69 -18.58
CA ASP A 316 -3.96 14.62 -19.04
C ASP A 316 -4.30 15.64 -17.95
N ASP A 317 -4.53 15.20 -16.70
CA ASP A 317 -4.79 16.11 -15.57
C ASP A 317 -3.57 17.02 -15.28
N TYR A 318 -2.35 16.46 -15.31
CA TYR A 318 -1.11 17.25 -15.17
C TYR A 318 -1.02 18.38 -16.22
N ASN A 319 -1.31 18.08 -17.50
CA ASN A 319 -1.26 19.06 -18.58
C ASN A 319 -2.35 20.13 -18.46
N ASP A 320 -3.55 19.76 -18.03
CA ASP A 320 -4.66 20.67 -17.82
C ASP A 320 -4.39 21.63 -16.64
N LEU A 321 -3.90 21.11 -15.52
CA LEU A 321 -3.47 21.90 -14.36
C LEU A 321 -2.31 22.84 -14.71
N LYS A 322 -1.34 22.37 -15.49
CA LYS A 322 -0.22 23.19 -15.93
C LYS A 322 -0.64 24.32 -16.87
N SER A 323 -1.59 24.05 -17.77
CA SER A 323 -2.11 25.03 -18.71
C SER A 323 -2.98 26.09 -18.04
N SER A 324 -3.75 25.71 -17.01
CA SER A 324 -4.57 26.62 -16.22
C SER A 324 -3.71 27.52 -15.31
N ALA A 325 -2.63 26.99 -14.72
CA ALA A 325 -1.66 27.75 -13.93
C ALA A 325 -0.86 28.81 -14.72
N SER A 326 -0.79 28.67 -16.05
CA SER A 326 -0.03 29.55 -16.93
C SER A 326 -0.79 30.80 -17.39
N LYS A 327 -2.07 30.98 -17.02
CA LYS A 327 -2.86 32.17 -17.38
C LYS A 327 -2.55 33.32 -16.42
N PRO A 328 -2.07 34.48 -16.90
CA PRO A 328 -1.96 35.68 -16.06
C PRO A 328 -3.38 36.16 -15.71
N GLY A 329 -3.61 36.54 -14.46
CA GLY A 329 -4.86 37.15 -14.01
C GLY A 329 -5.33 38.27 -14.94
N GLY A 330 -6.42 38.01 -15.66
CA GLY A 330 -7.12 38.96 -16.51
C GLY A 330 -8.55 39.11 -16.00
N GLY A 331 -8.77 40.12 -15.16
CA GLY A 331 -10.12 40.48 -14.71
C GLY A 331 -10.99 41.02 -15.85
N GLY A 332 -12.25 40.59 -15.86
CA GLY A 332 -13.42 41.34 -16.33
C GLY A 332 -13.62 41.47 -17.85
N GLY A 333 -14.69 40.84 -18.36
CA GLY A 333 -15.13 41.08 -19.74
C GLY A 333 -16.42 40.37 -20.14
N SER A 334 -17.56 40.83 -19.60
CA SER A 334 -18.88 40.54 -20.18
C SER A 334 -18.97 41.02 -21.63
N THR A 335 -19.28 40.11 -22.56
CA THR A 335 -20.02 40.41 -23.80
C THR A 335 -20.89 39.23 -24.19
N GLY A 336 -22.20 39.46 -24.24
CA GLY A 336 -23.20 38.48 -24.62
C GLY A 336 -23.59 38.47 -26.10
N GLY A 337 -24.61 37.64 -26.36
CA GLY A 337 -25.40 37.52 -27.59
C GLY A 337 -25.18 36.18 -28.29
N GLY A 338 -26.15 35.32 -28.55
CA GLY A 338 -27.60 35.35 -28.38
C GLY A 338 -28.26 34.32 -29.32
N SER A 339 -29.51 33.94 -28.98
CA SER A 339 -30.50 33.20 -29.80
C SER A 339 -30.30 31.67 -29.89
N THR A 340 -31.29 30.80 -29.68
CA THR A 340 -32.75 30.82 -29.87
C THR A 340 -33.45 30.01 -28.74
N GLY A 341 -34.49 30.47 -28.04
CA GLY A 341 -35.93 30.45 -28.44
C GLY A 341 -36.55 29.05 -28.29
N GLY A 342 -37.61 28.73 -27.54
CA GLY A 342 -38.60 29.42 -26.72
C GLY A 342 -39.84 28.50 -26.62
N GLY A 343 -40.54 28.43 -25.47
CA GLY A 343 -41.86 27.77 -25.41
C GLY A 343 -42.29 27.12 -24.08
N SER A 344 -43.05 27.90 -23.31
CA SER A 344 -43.89 27.60 -22.13
C SER A 344 -44.69 26.28 -22.12
N THR A 345 -44.84 25.62 -20.96
CA THR A 345 -46.10 25.49 -20.19
C THR A 345 -45.92 24.66 -18.91
N GLY A 346 -46.64 25.04 -17.84
CA GLY A 346 -46.44 24.57 -16.46
C GLY A 346 -47.09 23.25 -16.08
N GLY A 347 -46.88 22.88 -14.82
CA GLY A 347 -47.52 21.75 -14.16
C GLY A 347 -47.01 21.58 -12.74
N SER A 348 -47.68 22.23 -11.80
CA SER A 348 -47.62 21.90 -10.37
C SER A 348 -48.17 20.49 -10.13
N ASN A 349 -47.43 19.67 -9.39
CA ASN A 349 -47.90 18.56 -8.56
C ASN A 349 -46.75 18.05 -7.67
N GLY A 350 -46.83 18.26 -6.35
CA GLY A 350 -46.39 17.22 -5.42
C GLY A 350 -47.41 16.06 -5.43
N PRO A 351 -47.16 14.86 -4.86
CA PRO A 351 -46.40 14.65 -3.63
C PRO A 351 -45.54 13.35 -3.53
N SER A 352 -44.69 13.30 -2.48
CA SER A 352 -44.35 12.14 -1.64
C SER A 352 -43.99 10.77 -2.27
N ILE A 353 -42.76 10.31 -2.03
CA ILE A 353 -42.45 8.89 -1.80
C ILE A 353 -41.75 8.79 -0.45
N GLY A 354 -42.44 8.18 0.51
CA GLY A 354 -41.85 7.71 1.75
C GLY A 354 -41.12 6.38 1.54
N GLY A 355 -40.04 6.21 2.29
CA GLY A 355 -39.28 4.98 2.42
C GLY A 355 -38.33 5.17 3.59
N GLY A 356 -38.86 5.08 4.82
CA GLY A 356 -38.06 5.16 6.03
C GLY A 356 -37.06 4.01 6.07
N ILE A 357 -35.78 4.36 6.20
CA ILE A 357 -34.74 3.43 6.61
C ILE A 357 -34.54 3.69 8.10
N THR A 358 -35.11 2.83 8.93
CA THR A 358 -34.78 2.74 10.35
C THR A 358 -33.34 2.28 10.48
N TYR A 359 -32.43 3.15 10.89
CA TYR A 359 -31.14 2.74 11.43
C TYR A 359 -31.34 2.40 12.91
N ASN A 360 -31.17 1.12 13.23
CA ASN A 360 -31.18 0.61 14.60
C ASN A 360 -29.73 0.22 14.89
N PRO A 361 -28.98 0.99 15.72
CA PRO A 361 -27.62 0.60 16.06
C PRO A 361 -27.72 -0.62 16.97
N THR A 362 -27.41 -1.78 16.40
CA THR A 362 -27.06 -2.95 17.20
C THR A 362 -25.55 -2.91 17.37
N PRO A 363 -25.00 -2.94 18.59
CA PRO A 363 -23.55 -2.96 18.79
C PRO A 363 -22.99 -4.26 18.21
N GLY A 364 -22.49 -4.19 16.99
CA GLY A 364 -21.72 -5.24 16.36
C GLY A 364 -20.31 -5.17 16.92
N THR A 365 -20.03 -6.09 17.84
CA THR A 365 -18.66 -6.47 18.21
C THR A 365 -18.02 -7.16 17.00
N ASP A 366 -17.40 -6.38 16.12
CA ASP A 366 -16.26 -6.82 15.31
C ASP A 366 -15.28 -5.64 15.32
N LYS A 367 -14.26 -5.76 16.17
CA LYS A 367 -13.08 -4.91 16.10
C LYS A 367 -12.29 -5.37 14.87
N ASP A 368 -12.62 -4.84 13.69
CA ASP A 368 -11.65 -4.79 12.61
C ASP A 368 -10.46 -3.96 13.14
N GLU A 369 -9.27 -4.56 13.13
CA GLU A 369 -8.04 -3.88 13.54
C GLU A 369 -7.86 -2.65 12.66
N LEU A 370 -7.86 -1.47 13.28
CA LEU A 370 -7.45 -0.21 12.66
C LEU A 370 -6.00 -0.39 12.17
N LYS A 371 -5.80 -0.52 10.85
CA LYS A 371 -4.50 -0.92 10.25
C LYS A 371 -3.50 0.22 10.10
N ILE A 372 -3.91 1.46 10.35
CA ILE A 372 -3.01 2.60 10.46
C ILE A 372 -2.48 2.65 11.89
N THR A 373 -1.17 2.74 12.06
CA THR A 373 -0.54 2.89 13.39
C THR A 373 0.36 4.12 13.41
N PHE A 374 0.26 4.87 14.50
CA PHE A 374 1.15 5.99 14.79
C PHE A 374 1.95 5.64 16.05
N ASN A 375 3.26 5.82 15.99
CA ASN A 375 4.17 5.47 17.09
C ASN A 375 4.12 6.50 18.25
N ASP A 376 3.53 7.67 18.00
CA ASP A 376 3.52 8.80 18.93
C ASP A 376 2.13 9.06 19.56
N ILE A 377 1.14 8.21 19.33
CA ILE A 377 -0.20 8.34 19.95
C ILE A 377 -0.32 7.60 21.29
N ASP A 378 0.74 6.93 21.74
CA ASP A 378 0.76 6.19 23.01
C ASP A 378 0.42 7.07 24.21
N GLY A 379 0.81 8.35 24.17
CA GLY A 379 0.51 9.36 25.20
C GLY A 379 -0.92 9.89 25.18
N VAL A 380 -1.73 9.58 24.15
CA VAL A 380 -3.08 10.11 23.95
C VAL A 380 -4.13 9.02 23.70
N GLN A 381 -4.09 7.93 24.48
CA GLN A 381 -5.05 6.81 24.38
C GLN A 381 -6.53 7.21 24.34
N TRP A 382 -6.89 8.32 24.98
CA TRP A 382 -8.24 8.87 24.99
C TRP A 382 -8.72 9.37 23.60
N ALA A 383 -7.78 9.67 22.71
CA ALA A 383 -7.99 10.11 21.33
C ALA A 383 -7.65 9.04 20.29
N SER A 384 -6.91 8.00 20.64
CA SER A 384 -6.37 7.02 19.68
C SER A 384 -7.42 6.41 18.77
N GLU A 385 -8.57 5.97 19.31
CA GLU A 385 -9.67 5.44 18.49
C GLU A 385 -10.15 6.45 17.44
N ALA A 386 -10.35 7.71 17.84
CA ALA A 386 -10.80 8.76 16.93
C ALA A 386 -9.73 9.09 15.89
N ILE A 387 -8.46 9.14 16.29
CA ILE A 387 -7.33 9.40 15.40
C ILE A 387 -7.27 8.30 14.33
N LEU A 388 -7.28 7.05 14.77
CA LEU A 388 -7.16 5.90 13.90
C LEU A 388 -8.38 5.75 12.98
N ALA A 389 -9.60 5.93 13.49
CA ALA A 389 -10.81 5.81 12.68
C ALA A 389 -10.94 6.93 11.63
N LEU A 390 -10.49 8.14 11.93
CA LEU A 390 -10.45 9.22 10.95
C LEU A 390 -9.31 9.04 9.95
N ALA A 391 -8.19 8.47 10.38
CA ALA A 391 -7.06 8.16 9.49
C ALA A 391 -7.44 7.04 8.51
N ASP A 392 -8.12 5.99 8.98
CA ASP A 392 -8.61 4.86 8.17
C ASP A 392 -9.56 5.33 7.06
N LYS A 393 -10.30 6.40 7.32
CA LYS A 393 -11.19 7.06 6.36
C LYS A 393 -10.49 8.09 5.45
N GLY A 394 -9.17 8.24 5.55
CA GLY A 394 -8.40 9.23 4.79
C GLY A 394 -8.67 10.69 5.16
N ILE A 395 -9.35 10.96 6.29
CA ILE A 395 -9.75 12.32 6.70
C ILE A 395 -8.58 13.07 7.34
N ILE A 396 -7.75 12.35 8.11
CA ILE A 396 -6.58 12.90 8.79
C ILE A 396 -5.35 12.06 8.46
N SER A 397 -4.18 12.70 8.36
CA SER A 397 -2.91 12.04 8.07
C SER A 397 -1.85 12.41 9.12
N GLY A 398 -0.76 11.63 9.19
CA GLY A 398 0.41 11.98 10.00
C GLY A 398 1.16 13.20 9.48
N LYS A 399 2.05 13.77 10.29
CA LYS A 399 3.03 14.80 9.86
C LYS A 399 4.34 14.19 9.32
N ALA A 400 4.57 12.90 9.57
CA ALA A 400 5.65 12.09 8.99
C ALA A 400 5.26 10.60 9.10
N GLU A 401 6.08 9.70 8.54
CA GLU A 401 5.87 8.25 8.61
C GLU A 401 5.64 7.81 10.08
N LYS A 402 4.47 7.23 10.36
CA LYS A 402 4.05 6.77 11.69
C LYS A 402 4.07 7.86 12.79
N ILE A 403 4.10 9.15 12.43
CA ILE A 403 4.06 10.27 13.40
C ILE A 403 2.79 11.10 13.16
N PHE A 404 1.86 11.07 14.10
CA PHE A 404 0.62 11.85 14.05
C PHE A 404 0.81 13.30 14.55
N ALA A 405 1.74 13.52 15.46
CA ALA A 405 1.95 14.73 16.26
C ALA A 405 0.70 15.15 17.06
N PRO A 406 0.23 14.34 18.03
CA PRO A 406 -1.06 14.56 18.71
C PRO A 406 -1.16 15.86 19.51
N ASP A 407 -0.03 16.37 20.00
CA ASP A 407 0.05 17.58 20.84
C ASP A 407 0.25 18.87 20.04
N ASP A 408 0.51 18.77 18.74
CA ASP A 408 0.69 19.94 17.89
C ASP A 408 -0.64 20.70 17.76
N PRO A 409 -0.59 22.06 17.75
CA PRO A 409 -1.78 22.85 17.49
C PRO A 409 -2.27 22.65 16.07
N VAL A 410 -3.58 22.80 15.88
CA VAL A 410 -4.25 22.76 14.57
C VAL A 410 -4.59 24.17 14.11
N THR A 411 -4.25 24.50 12.87
CA THR A 411 -4.68 25.78 12.29
C THR A 411 -6.16 25.74 11.89
N ARG A 412 -6.78 26.91 11.80
CA ARG A 412 -8.20 27.04 11.48
C ARG A 412 -8.56 26.42 10.12
N GLU A 413 -7.67 26.52 9.14
CA GLU A 413 -7.82 25.91 7.82
C GLU A 413 -7.59 24.39 7.81
N GLU A 414 -6.67 23.88 8.62
CA GLU A 414 -6.50 22.44 8.84
C GLU A 414 -7.77 21.83 9.47
N PHE A 415 -8.33 22.48 10.48
CA PHE A 415 -9.57 22.03 11.10
C PHE A 415 -10.74 22.04 10.12
N ALA A 416 -10.85 23.07 9.26
CA ALA A 416 -11.86 23.12 8.21
C ALA A 416 -11.73 21.92 7.25
N LYS A 417 -10.52 21.61 6.78
CA LYS A 417 -10.26 20.42 5.94
C LYS A 417 -10.71 19.13 6.64
N MET A 418 -10.30 18.93 7.89
CA MET A 418 -10.66 17.73 8.66
C MET A 418 -12.19 17.58 8.81
N LEU A 419 -12.89 18.68 9.12
CA LEU A 419 -14.33 18.67 9.32
C LEU A 419 -15.09 18.43 8.01
N ILE A 420 -14.69 19.07 6.92
CA ILE A 420 -15.31 18.88 5.60
C ILE A 420 -15.09 17.46 5.08
N GLY A 421 -13.87 16.93 5.22
CA GLY A 421 -13.56 15.54 4.88
C GLY A 421 -14.38 14.56 5.72
N ALA A 422 -14.51 14.80 7.02
CA ALA A 422 -15.35 14.00 7.92
C ALA A 422 -16.83 14.01 7.49
N MET A 423 -17.33 15.15 7.02
CA MET A 423 -18.69 15.25 6.50
C MET A 423 -18.86 14.61 5.12
N GLY A 424 -17.80 14.13 4.46
CA GLY A 424 -17.88 13.52 3.13
C GLY A 424 -18.40 14.49 2.05
N LEU A 425 -18.11 15.79 2.20
CA LEU A 425 -18.47 16.81 1.22
C LEU A 425 -17.29 17.02 0.27
N SER A 426 -17.40 16.61 -1.00
CA SER A 426 -16.25 16.64 -1.92
C SER A 426 -16.47 17.08 -3.38
N ASP A 427 -17.69 17.26 -3.91
CA ASP A 427 -17.85 17.26 -5.39
C ASP A 427 -18.83 18.28 -5.99
N GLU A 428 -18.75 19.57 -5.62
CA GLU A 428 -19.48 20.63 -6.33
C GLU A 428 -18.59 21.85 -6.59
N GLU A 429 -18.93 22.66 -7.62
CA GLU A 429 -18.39 24.01 -7.78
C GLU A 429 -18.65 24.79 -6.48
N TYR A 430 -17.68 24.81 -5.57
CA TYR A 430 -17.78 25.55 -4.33
C TYR A 430 -17.89 27.04 -4.64
N GLY A 431 -18.73 27.74 -3.88
CA GLY A 431 -19.04 29.15 -4.10
C GLY A 431 -17.79 30.03 -4.17
N ASP A 432 -17.95 31.21 -4.78
CA ASP A 432 -16.87 32.19 -4.90
C ASP A 432 -16.18 32.42 -3.55
N ASN A 433 -14.85 32.41 -3.55
CA ASN A 433 -14.10 32.78 -2.35
C ASN A 433 -14.45 34.22 -1.94
N ILE A 434 -15.01 34.35 -0.74
CA ILE A 434 -15.38 35.65 -0.16
C ILE A 434 -14.35 36.20 0.83
N PHE A 435 -13.34 35.41 1.20
CA PHE A 435 -12.36 35.76 2.22
C PHE A 435 -11.10 36.36 1.60
N SER A 436 -10.68 37.51 2.10
CA SER A 436 -9.56 38.28 1.55
C SER A 436 -8.18 37.65 1.78
N ASP A 437 -8.06 36.75 2.75
CA ASP A 437 -6.85 36.02 3.13
C ASP A 437 -6.84 34.56 2.66
N VAL A 438 -7.80 34.16 1.82
CA VAL A 438 -7.84 32.81 1.23
C VAL A 438 -7.51 32.94 -0.27
N PRO A 439 -6.25 32.75 -0.70
CA PRO A 439 -5.94 32.70 -2.12
C PRO A 439 -6.71 31.56 -2.79
N ALA A 440 -7.26 31.79 -3.99
CA ALA A 440 -8.04 30.78 -4.70
C ALA A 440 -7.25 29.50 -5.02
N ASP A 441 -5.92 29.59 -5.08
CA ASP A 441 -4.98 28.50 -5.35
C ASP A 441 -4.39 27.85 -4.09
N ALA A 442 -4.82 28.28 -2.89
CA ALA A 442 -4.35 27.68 -1.65
C ALA A 442 -4.97 26.29 -1.44
N TRP A 443 -4.21 25.34 -0.90
CA TRP A 443 -4.66 23.95 -0.68
C TRP A 443 -5.92 23.85 0.18
N TYR A 444 -6.13 24.82 1.07
CA TYR A 444 -7.28 24.88 1.96
C TYR A 444 -8.51 25.57 1.34
N ALA A 445 -8.34 26.28 0.22
CA ALA A 445 -9.41 27.10 -0.36
C ALA A 445 -10.67 26.30 -0.69
N PRO A 446 -10.61 25.07 -1.28
CA PRO A 446 -11.81 24.27 -1.52
C PRO A 446 -12.56 23.96 -0.24
N PHE A 447 -11.86 23.52 0.81
CA PHE A 447 -12.48 23.17 2.09
C PHE A 447 -13.09 24.39 2.79
N VAL A 448 -12.41 25.54 2.74
CA VAL A 448 -12.92 26.79 3.32
C VAL A 448 -14.15 27.29 2.56
N ASN A 449 -14.15 27.20 1.23
CA ASN A 449 -15.27 27.63 0.39
C ASN A 449 -16.48 26.70 0.55
N ILE A 450 -16.27 25.38 0.59
CA ILE A 450 -17.32 24.41 0.92
C ILE A 450 -17.87 24.71 2.32
N ALA A 451 -17.00 24.89 3.31
CA ALA A 451 -17.44 25.23 4.66
C ALA A 451 -18.27 26.53 4.68
N ASN A 452 -17.95 27.52 3.83
CA ASN A 452 -18.72 28.74 3.74
C ASN A 452 -20.08 28.53 3.06
N GLU A 453 -20.12 27.77 1.96
CA GLU A 453 -21.35 27.45 1.23
C GLU A 453 -22.36 26.71 2.12
N TYR A 454 -21.88 25.77 2.93
CA TYR A 454 -22.70 25.02 3.89
C TYR A 454 -22.97 25.81 5.19
N GLY A 455 -22.55 27.08 5.27
CA GLY A 455 -22.75 27.94 6.43
C GLY A 455 -21.98 27.52 7.69
N ILE A 456 -21.00 26.63 7.55
CA ILE A 456 -20.13 26.12 8.63
C ILE A 456 -19.17 27.23 9.07
N VAL A 457 -18.63 28.00 8.13
CA VAL A 457 -17.77 29.15 8.41
C VAL A 457 -18.38 30.43 7.82
N THR A 458 -18.16 31.55 8.50
CA THR A 458 -18.67 32.87 8.09
C THR A 458 -17.57 33.93 7.99
N GLY A 459 -16.33 33.55 8.28
CA GLY A 459 -15.21 34.47 8.46
C GLY A 459 -15.34 35.40 9.66
N ARG A 460 -14.47 36.40 9.70
CA ARG A 460 -14.37 37.47 10.69
C ARG A 460 -14.95 38.77 10.13
N ASP A 461 -15.23 39.73 11.01
CA ASP A 461 -15.80 41.03 10.66
C ASP A 461 -14.92 41.86 9.70
N ASP A 462 -13.62 41.57 9.64
CA ASP A 462 -12.67 42.22 8.73
C ASP A 462 -12.64 41.60 7.31
N GLY A 463 -13.47 40.58 7.06
CA GLY A 463 -13.53 39.88 5.78
C GLY A 463 -12.43 38.85 5.58
N THR A 464 -11.77 38.41 6.66
CA THR A 464 -10.80 37.30 6.63
C THR A 464 -11.43 36.00 7.12
N PHE A 465 -10.89 34.86 6.71
CA PHE A 465 -11.13 33.56 7.31
C PHE A 465 -10.34 33.38 8.61
N GLY A 466 -9.11 33.92 8.66
CA GLY A 466 -8.15 33.71 9.74
C GLY A 466 -7.17 32.58 9.44
N VAL A 467 -6.67 32.50 8.20
CA VAL A 467 -5.70 31.49 7.77
C VAL A 467 -4.41 31.58 8.60
N GLY A 468 -3.88 30.44 9.03
CA GLY A 468 -2.62 30.31 9.76
C GLY A 468 -2.76 30.55 11.26
N ASP A 469 -3.93 31.00 11.73
CA ASP A 469 -4.22 31.08 13.15
C ASP A 469 -4.56 29.71 13.71
N ASN A 470 -4.05 29.38 14.89
CA ASN A 470 -4.47 28.19 15.61
C ASN A 470 -5.95 28.29 15.98
N ILE A 471 -6.70 27.22 15.76
CA ILE A 471 -8.14 27.22 16.05
C ILE A 471 -8.38 27.33 17.56
N THR A 472 -9.22 28.29 17.95
CA THR A 472 -9.65 28.44 19.34
C THR A 472 -10.75 27.44 19.68
N ARG A 473 -10.87 27.07 20.95
CA ARG A 473 -11.89 26.12 21.42
C ARG A 473 -13.31 26.63 21.15
N GLN A 474 -13.57 27.93 21.28
CA GLN A 474 -14.87 28.50 20.95
C GLN A 474 -15.17 28.47 19.44
N ASP A 475 -14.16 28.69 18.58
CA ASP A 475 -14.34 28.62 17.13
C ASP A 475 -14.56 27.20 16.64
N MET A 476 -13.82 26.25 17.20
CA MET A 476 -13.98 24.82 16.97
C MET A 476 -15.42 24.39 17.30
N ALA A 477 -15.96 24.82 18.45
CA ALA A 477 -17.34 24.55 18.83
C ALA A 477 -18.35 25.13 17.82
N VAL A 478 -18.15 26.36 17.37
CA VAL A 478 -19.04 27.01 16.40
C VAL A 478 -19.06 26.28 15.06
N MET A 479 -17.89 25.88 14.55
CA MET A 479 -17.80 25.14 13.29
C MET A 479 -18.51 23.78 13.38
N LEU A 480 -18.29 23.02 14.45
CA LEU A 480 -18.95 21.73 14.67
C LEU A 480 -20.47 21.86 14.83
N TYR A 481 -20.92 22.86 15.59
CA TYR A 481 -22.36 23.10 15.78
C TYR A 481 -23.05 23.46 14.46
N ARG A 482 -22.44 24.30 13.63
CA ARG A 482 -22.98 24.65 12.30
C ARG A 482 -22.94 23.46 11.33
N ALA A 483 -21.93 22.60 11.42
CA ALA A 483 -21.88 21.36 10.65
C ALA A 483 -23.04 20.40 10.99
N LEU A 484 -23.40 20.29 12.27
CA LEU A 484 -24.60 19.55 12.70
C LEU A 484 -25.87 20.19 12.12
N GLN A 485 -26.00 21.51 12.23
CA GLN A 485 -27.17 22.23 11.71
C GLN A 485 -27.32 22.12 10.18
N SER A 486 -26.22 22.16 9.42
CA SER A 486 -26.26 22.04 7.96
C SER A 486 -26.69 20.64 7.49
N ARG A 487 -26.57 19.63 8.36
CA ARG A 487 -27.11 18.28 8.17
C ARG A 487 -28.55 18.10 8.69
N GLY A 488 -29.15 19.16 9.23
CA GLY A 488 -30.51 19.14 9.76
C GLY A 488 -30.64 18.52 11.15
N ALA A 489 -29.53 18.34 11.88
CA ALA A 489 -29.58 17.90 13.27
C ALA A 489 -30.16 19.00 14.17
N ASP A 490 -31.15 18.63 14.99
CA ASP A 490 -31.73 19.50 16.00
C ASP A 490 -31.01 19.21 17.33
N VAL A 491 -30.17 20.16 17.77
CA VAL A 491 -29.34 19.98 18.96
C VAL A 491 -29.85 20.91 20.05
N ASP A 492 -30.27 20.32 21.17
CA ASP A 492 -30.78 21.05 22.32
C ASP A 492 -29.69 21.96 22.92
N VAL A 493 -29.98 23.27 22.92
CA VAL A 493 -29.19 24.27 23.66
C VAL A 493 -29.70 24.32 25.10
N THR A 494 -28.82 23.99 26.05
CA THR A 494 -29.13 24.04 27.48
C THR A 494 -28.17 24.99 28.20
N ASP A 495 -28.63 25.60 29.28
CA ASP A 495 -27.76 26.49 30.08
C ASP A 495 -26.67 25.67 30.77
N ILE A 496 -25.43 25.78 30.25
CA ILE A 496 -24.25 25.19 30.86
C ILE A 496 -23.41 26.31 31.48
N THR A 497 -23.06 26.14 32.75
CA THR A 497 -22.33 27.14 33.53
C THR A 497 -20.87 26.77 33.71
N PHE A 498 -19.98 27.53 33.07
CA PHE A 498 -18.55 27.53 33.36
C PHE A 498 -18.16 28.79 34.15
N ASP A 499 -17.15 28.69 35.01
CA ASP A 499 -16.62 29.81 35.79
C ASP A 499 -16.02 30.91 34.91
N ASP A 500 -15.49 30.53 33.73
CA ASP A 500 -15.02 31.42 32.66
C ASP A 500 -16.06 31.58 31.54
N GLY A 501 -17.33 31.24 31.78
CA GLY A 501 -18.40 31.36 30.78
C GLY A 501 -18.65 32.80 30.31
N GLY A 502 -18.22 33.79 31.10
CA GLY A 502 -18.23 35.21 30.71
C GLY A 502 -17.19 35.57 29.64
N ASP A 503 -16.15 34.76 29.47
CA ASP A 503 -15.10 34.93 28.45
C ASP A 503 -15.48 34.26 27.11
N ILE A 504 -16.56 33.47 27.09
CA ILE A 504 -17.10 32.88 25.87
C ILE A 504 -17.78 33.98 25.06
N SER A 505 -17.33 34.18 23.83
CA SER A 505 -17.90 35.18 22.94
C SER A 505 -19.37 34.88 22.64
N ASP A 506 -20.21 35.92 22.50
CA ASP A 506 -21.66 35.76 22.33
C ASP A 506 -22.02 34.84 21.15
N TYR A 507 -21.25 34.89 20.05
CA TYR A 507 -21.46 34.03 18.87
C TYR A 507 -21.23 32.53 19.12
N ALA A 508 -20.50 32.17 20.19
CA ALA A 508 -20.13 30.80 20.51
C ALA A 508 -20.94 30.18 21.65
N LYS A 509 -21.72 30.95 22.40
CA LYS A 509 -22.44 30.47 23.60
C LYS A 509 -23.38 29.31 23.30
N ASP A 510 -24.19 29.42 22.26
CA ASP A 510 -25.13 28.38 21.87
C ASP A 510 -24.39 27.12 21.40
N ALA A 511 -23.32 27.29 20.61
CA ALA A 511 -22.52 26.18 20.10
C ALA A 511 -21.80 25.41 21.22
N VAL A 512 -21.19 26.13 22.16
CA VAL A 512 -20.54 25.53 23.34
C VAL A 512 -21.57 24.78 24.18
N SER A 513 -22.72 25.40 24.43
CA SER A 513 -23.80 24.81 25.22
C SER A 513 -24.35 23.53 24.57
N ALA A 514 -24.63 23.58 23.26
CA ALA A 514 -25.13 22.46 22.48
C ALA A 514 -24.15 21.28 22.47
N LEU A 515 -22.86 21.52 22.17
CA LEU A 515 -21.86 20.46 22.07
C LEU A 515 -21.45 19.89 23.43
N CYS A 516 -21.50 20.69 24.50
CA CYS A 516 -21.32 20.18 25.85
C CYS A 516 -22.52 19.33 26.30
N ASN A 517 -23.76 19.70 25.92
CA ASN A 517 -24.95 18.90 26.20
C ASN A 517 -24.93 17.55 25.47
N LEU A 518 -24.43 17.54 24.21
CA LEU A 518 -24.17 16.31 23.46
C LEU A 518 -23.01 15.46 24.01
N GLY A 519 -22.22 16.00 24.93
CA GLY A 519 -20.99 15.36 25.42
C GLY A 519 -19.84 15.33 24.40
N ALA A 520 -19.99 16.01 23.26
CA ALA A 520 -18.99 16.06 22.19
C ALA A 520 -17.79 16.96 22.54
N ILE A 521 -18.01 17.98 23.36
CA ILE A 521 -16.95 18.83 23.92
C ILE A 521 -17.11 18.88 25.44
N ASN A 522 -15.99 18.87 26.17
CA ASN A 522 -15.97 19.01 27.62
C ASN A 522 -15.11 20.22 28.04
N GLY A 523 -15.35 20.70 29.26
CA GLY A 523 -14.46 21.67 29.90
C GLY A 523 -13.07 21.09 30.18
N VAL A 524 -12.12 21.96 30.48
CA VAL A 524 -10.70 21.59 30.70
C VAL A 524 -10.38 21.22 32.17
N GLY A 525 -11.38 21.28 33.06
CA GLY A 525 -11.21 21.11 34.51
C GLY A 525 -11.56 22.39 35.27
N ASP A 526 -11.64 22.31 36.61
CA ASP A 526 -11.95 23.45 37.50
C ASP A 526 -13.19 24.27 37.10
N ASN A 527 -14.20 23.61 36.53
CA ASN A 527 -15.39 24.24 35.97
C ASN A 527 -15.11 25.29 34.88
N LYS A 528 -14.04 25.14 34.10
CA LYS A 528 -13.66 26.06 33.01
C LYS A 528 -13.79 25.45 31.62
N PHE A 529 -14.08 26.30 30.64
CA PHE A 529 -14.14 25.95 29.22
C PHE A 529 -12.86 26.31 28.45
N GLU A 530 -12.19 27.39 28.83
CA GLU A 530 -11.06 28.03 28.13
C GLU A 530 -11.37 28.41 26.68
N PRO A 531 -12.25 29.40 26.43
CA PRO A 531 -12.73 29.73 25.08
C PRO A 531 -11.62 30.13 24.09
N MET A 532 -10.59 30.83 24.60
CA MET A 532 -9.44 31.28 23.80
C MET A 532 -8.28 30.27 23.76
N GLY A 533 -8.40 29.13 24.44
CA GLY A 533 -7.42 28.05 24.34
C GLY A 533 -7.38 27.48 22.92
N THR A 534 -6.23 26.98 22.48
CA THR A 534 -6.07 26.36 21.15
C THR A 534 -6.27 24.85 21.23
N ALA A 535 -6.80 24.25 20.16
CA ALA A 535 -6.95 22.80 20.08
C ALA A 535 -5.70 22.11 19.54
N THR A 536 -5.33 20.97 20.13
CA THR A 536 -4.32 20.07 19.57
C THR A 536 -4.92 19.15 18.50
N ARG A 537 -4.07 18.50 17.71
CA ARG A 537 -4.49 17.52 16.69
C ARG A 537 -5.30 16.36 17.26
N ALA A 538 -4.90 15.83 18.42
CA ALA A 538 -5.65 14.79 19.12
C ALA A 538 -7.04 15.29 19.57
N GLN A 539 -7.12 16.52 20.08
CA GLN A 539 -8.40 17.12 20.49
C GLN A 539 -9.32 17.35 19.30
N ALA A 540 -8.79 17.89 18.19
CA ALA A 540 -9.53 18.09 16.95
C ALA A 540 -10.09 16.78 16.40
N ALA A 541 -9.26 15.73 16.31
CA ALA A 541 -9.69 14.40 15.88
C ALA A 541 -10.81 13.85 16.77
N LYS A 542 -10.67 13.94 18.10
CA LYS A 542 -11.65 13.42 19.04
C LYS A 542 -13.01 14.11 18.93
N VAL A 543 -13.05 15.43 18.82
CA VAL A 543 -14.32 16.17 18.73
C VAL A 543 -15.01 15.96 17.39
N ILE A 544 -14.26 15.88 16.28
CA ILE A 544 -14.81 15.59 14.96
C ILE A 544 -15.42 14.19 14.96
N TYR A 545 -14.69 13.19 15.46
CA TYR A 545 -15.19 11.83 15.57
C TYR A 545 -16.46 11.73 16.43
N SER A 546 -16.49 12.43 17.57
CA SER A 546 -17.66 12.44 18.46
C SER A 546 -18.88 13.09 17.81
N VAL A 547 -18.69 14.09 16.94
CA VAL A 547 -19.77 14.73 16.17
C VAL A 547 -20.24 13.84 15.01
N LEU A 548 -19.35 13.09 14.36
CA LEU A 548 -19.73 12.10 13.34
C LEU A 548 -20.63 11.00 13.89
N GLU A 549 -20.45 10.58 15.14
CA GLU A 549 -21.34 9.59 15.77
C GLU A 549 -22.77 10.10 16.01
N GLN A 550 -22.99 11.42 15.91
CA GLN A 550 -24.29 12.07 16.09
C GLN A 550 -25.02 12.37 14.77
N LEU A 551 -24.34 12.15 13.63
CA LEU A 551 -24.88 12.27 12.26
C LEU A 551 -25.36 10.90 11.76
#